data_AF-A0A419DWS9-F1
#
_entry.id   AF-A0A419DWS9-F1
#
_cell.length_a   1.000
_cell.length_b   1.000
_cell.length_c   1.000
_cell.angle_alpha   90.00
_cell.angle_beta   90.00
_cell.angle_gamma   90.00
#
_symmetry.space_group_name_H-M   'P 1'
#
loop_
_entity.id
_entity.type
_entity.pdbx_description
1 polymer ?
#
loop_
_entity_poly.entity_id
_entity_poly.type
_entity_poly.pdbx_seq_one_letter_code
_entity_poly.pdbx_strand_id
1 'polypeptide(L)' 'MYGDYKVLSIAPKVFKTLAWIGLVLGVISALIIFAGMATPETPRWMGLVTLIVGAIYFFIFTVAAEVVDLLLDMNARIK' A
#
# COMPACT_ATOMS: atom_id res chain seq x y z
N MET A 1 -16.47 15.89 19.48
CA MET A 1 -15.19 16.43 19.97
C MET A 1 -14.03 15.59 19.41
N TYR A 2 -13.37 16.03 18.33
CA TYR A 2 -12.15 15.41 17.77
C TYR A 2 -10.90 16.11 18.35
N GLY A 3 -10.78 16.14 19.68
CA GLY A 3 -9.75 16.93 20.38
C GLY A 3 -8.35 16.33 20.30
N ASP A 4 -8.19 15.03 20.55
CA ASP A 4 -6.88 14.49 20.92
C ASP A 4 -6.21 13.54 19.90
N TYR A 5 -6.90 13.12 18.83
CA TYR A 5 -6.35 12.14 17.87
C TYR A 5 -6.46 12.57 16.40
N LYS A 6 -6.37 13.87 16.13
CA LYS A 6 -6.51 14.42 14.76
C LYS A 6 -5.58 13.70 13.76
N VAL A 7 -4.35 13.41 14.20
CA VAL A 7 -3.35 12.65 13.42
C VAL A 7 -3.79 11.20 13.20
N LEU A 8 -4.32 10.54 14.24
CA LEU A 8 -4.74 9.14 14.18
C LEU A 8 -5.93 8.96 13.23
N SER A 9 -6.87 9.90 13.20
CA SER A 9 -8.02 9.87 12.27
C SER A 9 -7.65 10.02 10.79
N ILE A 10 -6.46 10.54 10.49
CA ILE A 10 -5.96 10.74 9.13
C ILE A 10 -5.08 9.57 8.70
N ALA A 11 -4.48 8.84 9.65
CA ALA A 11 -3.55 7.75 9.39
C ALA A 11 -4.12 6.65 8.46
N PRO A 12 -5.36 6.16 8.62
CA PRO A 12 -5.91 5.15 7.71
C PRO A 12 -5.99 5.62 6.26
N LYS A 13 -6.41 6.88 6.04
CA LYS A 13 -6.44 7.48 4.69
C LYS A 13 -5.04 7.57 4.09
N VAL A 14 -4.05 7.95 4.90
CA VAL A 14 -2.64 8.00 4.46
C VAL A 14 -2.14 6.61 4.10
N PHE A 15 -2.35 5.60 4.94
CA PHE A 15 -1.94 4.23 4.66
C PHE A 15 -2.62 3.65 3.40
N LYS A 16 -3.92 3.89 3.21
CA LYS A 16 -4.64 3.52 1.97
C LYS A 16 -4.03 4.21 0.75
N THR A 17 -3.70 5.49 0.86
CA THR A 17 -3.08 6.24 -0.24
C THR A 17 -1.69 5.70 -0.57
N LEU A 18 -0.87 5.43 0.44
CA LEU A 18 0.46 4.82 0.28
C LEU A 18 0.37 3.42 -0.31
N ALA A 19 -0.62 2.62 0.07
CA ALA A 19 -0.87 1.31 -0.52
C ALA A 19 -1.08 1.43 -2.04
N TRP A 20 -2.00 2.31 -2.47
CA TRP A 20 -2.28 2.54 -3.88
C TRP A 20 -1.07 3.06 -4.65
N ILE A 21 -0.30 4.00 -4.08
CA ILE A 21 0.94 4.49 -4.70
C ILE A 21 1.93 3.34 -4.87
N GLY A 22 2.13 2.52 -3.84
CA GLY A 22 3.01 1.36 -3.89
C GLY A 22 2.59 0.35 -4.95
N LEU A 23 1.30 0.10 -5.11
CA LEU A 23 0.77 -0.78 -6.15
C LEU A 23 1.02 -0.22 -7.55
N VAL A 24 0.71 1.06 -7.77
CA VAL A 24 0.93 1.72 -9.07
C VAL A 24 2.41 1.70 -9.45
N LEU A 25 3.29 2.02 -8.51
CA LEU A 25 4.74 1.96 -8.74
C LEU A 25 5.18 0.52 -9.05
N GLY A 26 4.70 -0.47 -8.30
CA GLY A 26 4.99 -1.88 -8.57
C GLY A 26 4.54 -2.34 -9.96
N VAL A 27 3.36 -1.91 -10.41
CA VAL A 27 2.85 -2.19 -11.77
C VAL A 27 3.71 -1.53 -12.83
N ILE A 28 4.05 -0.25 -12.66
CA ILE A 28 4.92 0.48 -13.61
C ILE A 28 6.29 -0.20 -13.70
N SER A 29 6.90 -0.53 -12.56
CA SER A 29 8.18 -1.24 -12.53
C SER A 29 8.11 -2.60 -13.23
N ALA A 30 7.05 -3.36 -13.02
CA ALA A 30 6.87 -4.64 -13.72
C ALA A 30 6.73 -4.47 -15.24
N LEU A 31 5.97 -3.46 -15.70
CA LEU A 31 5.84 -3.14 -17.13
C LEU A 31 7.19 -2.78 -17.76
N ILE A 32 8.01 -2.00 -17.05
CA ILE A 32 9.38 -1.65 -17.48
C ILE A 32 10.23 -2.92 -17.62
N ILE A 33 10.16 -3.86 -16.66
CA ILE A 33 10.90 -5.12 -16.70
C ILE A 33 10.42 -6.00 -17.87
N PHE A 34 9.10 -6.13 -18.08
CA PHE A 34 8.56 -6.91 -19.19
C PHE A 34 8.93 -6.33 -20.56
N ALA A 35 8.96 -5.01 -20.69
CA ALA A 35 9.40 -4.31 -21.89
C ALA A 35 10.91 -4.44 -22.15
N GLY A 36 11.68 -5.02 -21.21
CA GLY A 36 13.14 -5.11 -21.31
C GLY A 36 13.83 -3.76 -21.17
N MET A 37 13.15 -2.77 -20.60
CA MET A 37 13.65 -1.41 -20.40
C MET A 37 14.35 -1.21 -19.04
N ALA A 38 14.47 -2.27 -18.23
CA ALA A 38 15.10 -2.23 -16.92
C ALA A 38 16.64 -2.25 -17.03
N THR A 39 17.27 -3.39 -16.79
CA THR A 39 18.71 -3.60 -17.04
C THR A 39 18.92 -4.79 -17.97
N PRO A 40 20.04 -4.83 -18.74
CA PRO A 40 20.32 -5.91 -19.68
C PRO A 40 20.35 -7.31 -19.02
N GLU A 41 20.77 -7.34 -17.76
CA GLU A 41 20.92 -8.53 -16.94
C GLU A 41 19.57 -9.02 -16.34
N THR A 42 18.54 -8.15 -16.27
CA THR A 42 17.29 -8.47 -15.57
C THR A 42 16.43 -9.43 -16.39
N PRO A 43 16.16 -10.65 -15.90
CA PRO A 43 15.28 -11.57 -16.61
C PRO A 43 13.85 -11.04 -16.66
N ARG A 44 13.15 -11.19 -17.79
CA ARG A 44 11.76 -10.68 -17.95
C ARG A 44 10.78 -11.28 -16.94
N TRP A 45 11.00 -12.50 -16.48
CA TRP A 45 10.16 -13.15 -15.47
C TRP A 45 10.23 -12.45 -14.10
N MET A 46 11.27 -11.64 -13.84
CA MET A 46 11.33 -10.79 -12.65
C MET A 46 10.18 -9.79 -12.60
N GLY A 47 9.58 -9.41 -13.74
CA GLY A 47 8.39 -8.55 -13.75
C GLY A 47 7.21 -9.19 -13.02
N LEU A 48 7.04 -10.52 -13.11
CA LEU A 48 6.02 -11.26 -12.35
C LEU A 48 6.33 -11.23 -10.85
N VAL A 49 7.60 -11.41 -10.48
CA VAL A 49 8.03 -11.31 -9.08
C VAL A 49 7.76 -9.92 -8.53
N THR A 50 8.08 -8.86 -9.30
CA THR A 50 7.80 -7.47 -8.92
C THR A 50 6.30 -7.22 -8.73
N LEU A 51 5.43 -7.78 -9.57
CA LEU A 51 3.98 -7.68 -9.38
C LEU A 51 3.51 -8.37 -8.11
N ILE A 52 3.99 -9.60 -7.85
CA ILE A 52 3.63 -10.36 -6.65
C ILE A 52 4.05 -9.59 -5.40
N VAL A 53 5.29 -9.08 -5.38
CA VAL A 53 5.81 -8.28 -4.27
C VAL A 53 5.00 -7.00 -4.09
N GLY A 54 4.68 -6.29 -5.17
CA GLY A 54 3.83 -5.09 -5.13
C GLY A 54 2.43 -5.38 -4.59
N ALA A 55 1.81 -6.50 -4.97
CA ALA A 55 0.52 -6.93 -4.46
C ALA A 55 0.56 -7.28 -2.96
N ILE A 56 1.63 -7.95 -2.50
CA ILE A 56 1.85 -8.24 -1.07
C ILE A 56 1.96 -6.94 -0.28
N TYR A 57 2.78 -5.97 -0.73
CA TYR A 57 2.89 -4.68 -0.05
C TYR A 57 1.56 -3.93 -0.01
N PHE A 58 0.84 -3.88 -1.14
CA PHE A 58 -0.50 -3.29 -1.19
C PHE A 58 -1.43 -3.90 -0.15
N PHE A 59 -1.45 -5.24 -0.05
CA PHE A 59 -2.28 -5.94 0.91
C PHE A 59 -1.91 -5.61 2.35
N ILE A 60 -0.61 -5.64 2.69
CA ILE A 60 -0.11 -5.31 4.04
C ILE A 60 -0.52 -3.89 4.44
N PHE A 61 -0.31 -2.90 3.56
CA PHE A 61 -0.67 -1.51 3.87
C PHE A 61 -2.18 -1.30 3.97
N THR A 62 -2.96 -2.01 3.15
CA THR A 62 -4.43 -1.95 3.21
C THR A 62 -4.95 -2.55 4.50
N VAL A 63 -4.46 -3.73 4.89
CA VAL A 63 -4.82 -4.36 6.17
C VAL A 63 -4.42 -3.48 7.35
N ALA A 64 -3.22 -2.90 7.34
CA ALA A 64 -2.80 -1.97 8.38
C ALA A 64 -3.75 -0.77 8.49
N ALA A 65 -4.18 -0.20 7.35
CA ALA A 65 -5.14 0.88 7.34
C ALA A 65 -6.50 0.46 7.91
N GLU A 66 -7.01 -0.73 7.56
CA GLU A 66 -8.27 -1.25 8.08
C GLU A 66 -8.22 -1.53 9.58
N VAL A 67 -7.11 -2.07 10.08
CA VAL A 67 -6.92 -2.28 11.53
C VAL A 67 -6.97 -0.95 12.27
N VAL A 68 -6.31 0.10 11.75
CA VAL A 68 -6.35 1.43 12.38
C VAL A 68 -7.76 2.04 12.30
N ASP A 69 -8.45 1.92 11.16
CA ASP A 69 -9.86 2.34 11.01
C ASP A 69 -10.75 1.64 12.06
N LEU A 70 -10.60 0.32 12.20
CA LEU A 70 -11.39 -0.49 13.15
C LEU A 70 -11.15 -0.04 14.60
N LEU A 71 -9.89 0.21 14.98
CA LEU A 71 -9.54 0.66 16.32
C LEU A 71 -10.10 2.06 16.62
N LEU A 72 -10.11 2.96 15.63
CA LEU A 72 -10.71 4.29 15.75
C LEU A 72 -12.23 4.20 15.90
N ASP A 73 -12.88 3.35 15.12
CA ASP A 73 -14.32 3.12 15.20
C ASP A 73 -14.73 2.53 16.54
N MET A 74 -13.98 1.56 17.08
CA MET A 74 -14.21 1.01 18.42
C MET A 74 -14.06 2.10 19.49
N ASN A 75 -13.01 2.91 19.44
CA ASN A 75 -12.80 4.01 20.39
C ASN A 75 -13.91 5.06 20.31
N ALA A 76 -14.43 5.34 19.11
CA ALA A 76 -15.53 6.27 18.91
C ALA A 76 -16.89 5.74 19.41
N ARG A 77 -17.06 4.41 19.51
CA ARG A 77 -18.29 3.77 20.02
C ARG A 77 -18.29 3.58 21.54
N ILE A 78 -17.10 3.48 22.14
CA ILE A 78 -16.93 3.33 23.60
C ILE A 78 -17.09 4.68 24.31
N LYS A 79 -16.79 5.79 23.63
CA LYS A 79 -17.03 7.16 24.10
C LYS A 79 -18.42 7.65 23.73
#